data_AF-A0A968BY77-F1
#
_entry.id   AF-A0A968BY77-F1
#
_cell.length_a   1.000
_cell.length_b   1.000
_cell.length_c   1.000
_cell.angle_alpha   90.00
_cell.angle_beta   90.00
_cell.angle_gamma   90.00
#
_symmetry.space_group_name_H-M   'P 1'
#
loop_
_entity.id
_entity.type
_entity.pdbx_description
1 polymer ?
#
loop_
_entity_poly.entity_id
_entity_poly.type
_entity_poly.pdbx_seq_one_letter_code
_entity_poly.pdbx_strand_id
1 'polypeptide(L)'
;MSSGTQSPAEMLSGLLQPWHDAVADPGQAQEQVLDRLLSSYAQTQYGQQLGAGQIETLDDYRRSFPIATYEDYKPLIDRVMAGEVDLLLSEEPVGWAITRGTTKGESKFIPMTPTDLFQRVSAGRAMMNYVATTGQYDLFQGVNLNLNFPSVVGTVQVGDREVEYGYSSGIYAKFVSTMTPIRSAPSQEEIDALGGGKTQSDWDARFELAYEKCKDENVTLVGGV
;
A
#
# COMPACT_ATOMS: atom_id res chain seq x y z
N MET A 1 5.31 35.30 -8.85
CA MET A 1 5.07 34.08 -9.65
C MET A 1 3.74 33.52 -9.18
N SER A 2 2.71 33.56 -10.03
CA SER A 2 1.35 33.17 -9.65
C SER A 2 1.31 31.66 -9.41
N SER A 3 1.16 31.25 -8.15
CA SER A 3 0.78 29.88 -7.81
C SER A 3 -0.70 29.74 -8.16
N GLY A 4 -0.99 29.48 -9.43
CA GLY A 4 -2.35 29.17 -9.88
C GLY A 4 -2.84 27.94 -9.14
N THR A 5 -3.89 28.11 -8.33
CA THR A 5 -4.58 27.01 -7.67
C THR A 5 -5.23 26.17 -8.77
N GLN A 6 -4.81 24.92 -8.94
CA GLN A 6 -5.42 24.01 -9.91
C GLN A 6 -6.92 23.87 -9.61
N SER A 7 -7.76 23.91 -10.64
CA SER A 7 -9.18 23.67 -10.49
C SER A 7 -9.45 22.21 -10.05
N PRO A 8 -10.57 21.93 -9.35
CA PRO A 8 -10.94 20.56 -8.99
C PRO A 8 -11.00 19.60 -10.17
N ALA A 9 -11.39 20.09 -11.35
CA ALA A 9 -11.42 19.30 -12.58
C ALA A 9 -10.00 18.93 -13.06
N GLU A 10 -9.05 19.86 -12.99
CA GLU A 10 -7.65 19.61 -13.36
C GLU A 10 -6.98 18.63 -12.37
N MET A 11 -7.27 18.75 -11.07
CA MET A 11 -6.78 17.80 -10.06
C MET A 11 -7.34 16.39 -10.29
N LEU A 12 -8.63 16.27 -10.58
CA LEU A 12 -9.29 14.99 -10.87
C LEU A 12 -8.78 14.36 -12.17
N SER A 13 -8.58 15.17 -13.21
CA SER A 13 -7.99 14.71 -14.47
C SER A 13 -6.55 14.23 -14.26
N GLY A 14 -5.71 14.99 -13.53
CA GLY A 14 -4.34 14.55 -13.21
C GLY A 14 -4.29 13.25 -12.41
N LEU A 15 -5.29 12.99 -11.56
CA LEU A 15 -5.40 11.75 -10.81
C LEU A 15 -5.82 10.55 -11.69
N LEU A 16 -6.76 10.76 -12.62
CA LEU A 16 -7.41 9.69 -13.38
C LEU A 16 -6.79 9.41 -14.76
N GLN A 17 -6.21 10.42 -15.42
CA GLN A 17 -5.67 10.28 -16.76
C GLN A 17 -4.61 9.17 -16.86
N PRO A 18 -3.63 9.06 -15.95
CA PRO A 18 -2.67 7.95 -16.01
C PRO A 18 -3.31 6.58 -15.91
N TRP A 19 -4.46 6.46 -15.25
CA TRP A 19 -5.21 5.21 -15.19
C TRP A 19 -5.97 4.96 -16.49
N HIS A 20 -6.64 5.97 -17.05
CA HIS A 20 -7.32 5.84 -18.34
C HIS A 20 -6.35 5.47 -19.46
N ASP A 21 -5.18 6.10 -19.51
CA ASP A 21 -4.12 5.80 -20.48
C ASP A 21 -3.65 4.35 -20.31
N ALA A 22 -3.43 3.89 -19.07
CA ALA A 22 -3.01 2.53 -18.79
C ALA A 22 -4.07 1.46 -19.13
N VAL A 23 -5.36 1.79 -19.04
CA VAL A 23 -6.44 0.89 -19.47
C VAL A 23 -6.59 0.89 -20.99
N ALA A 24 -6.34 2.02 -21.65
CA ALA A 24 -6.40 2.14 -23.10
C ALA A 24 -5.25 1.41 -23.81
N ASP A 25 -4.04 1.44 -23.24
CA ASP A 25 -2.88 0.66 -23.72
C ASP A 25 -2.16 -0.05 -22.55
N PRO A 26 -2.65 -1.22 -22.12
CA PRO A 26 -2.04 -1.99 -21.05
C PRO A 26 -0.62 -2.47 -21.37
N GLY A 27 -0.29 -2.67 -22.65
CA GLY A 27 1.03 -3.13 -23.07
C GLY A 27 2.08 -2.06 -22.81
N GLN A 28 1.85 -0.85 -23.33
CA GLN A 28 2.72 0.30 -23.09
C GLN A 28 2.81 0.64 -21.59
N ALA A 29 1.71 0.54 -20.86
CA ALA A 29 1.71 0.79 -19.43
C ALA A 29 2.58 -0.20 -18.64
N GLN A 30 2.58 -1.49 -19.01
CA GLN A 30 3.44 -2.49 -18.39
C GLN A 30 4.93 -2.25 -18.71
N GLU A 31 5.26 -1.84 -19.93
CA GLU A 31 6.63 -1.46 -20.31
C GLU A 31 7.13 -0.28 -19.45
N GLN A 32 6.33 0.79 -19.33
CA GLN A 32 6.68 1.94 -18.49
C GLN A 32 6.83 1.58 -17.00
N VAL A 33 5.99 0.67 -16.50
CA VAL A 33 6.11 0.16 -15.12
C VAL A 33 7.42 -0.59 -14.95
N LEU A 34 7.77 -1.47 -15.89
CA LEU A 34 9.01 -2.24 -15.85
C LEU A 34 10.23 -1.31 -15.88
N ASP A 35 10.29 -0.36 -16.80
CA ASP A 35 11.40 0.60 -16.95
C ASP A 35 11.63 1.40 -15.66
N ARG A 36 10.54 1.87 -15.05
CA ARG A 36 10.59 2.62 -13.79
C ARG A 36 11.09 1.75 -12.64
N LEU A 37 10.61 0.52 -12.53
CA LEU A 37 11.04 -0.42 -11.49
C LEU A 37 12.51 -0.77 -11.67
N LEU A 38 12.97 -1.07 -12.89
CA LEU A 38 14.37 -1.37 -13.19
C LEU A 38 15.30 -0.20 -12.90
N SER A 39 14.89 1.02 -13.26
CA SER A 39 15.65 2.24 -12.97
C SER A 39 15.84 2.46 -11.47
N SER A 40 14.79 2.22 -10.67
CA SER A 40 14.87 2.27 -9.21
C SER A 40 15.73 1.13 -8.66
N TYR A 41 15.54 -0.10 -9.14
CA TYR A 41 16.27 -1.26 -8.65
C TYR A 41 17.76 -1.23 -9.01
N ALA A 42 18.15 -0.58 -10.10
CA ALA A 42 19.55 -0.36 -10.47
C ALA A 42 20.34 0.44 -9.41
N GLN A 43 19.65 1.11 -8.48
CA GLN A 43 20.27 1.81 -7.35
C GLN A 43 20.59 0.89 -6.16
N THR A 44 20.02 -0.32 -6.12
CA THR A 44 20.20 -1.31 -5.04
C THR A 44 21.37 -2.24 -5.34
N GLN A 45 22.00 -2.81 -4.31
CA GLN A 45 23.08 -3.78 -4.51
C GLN A 45 22.57 -5.02 -5.27
N TYR A 46 21.38 -5.53 -4.92
CA TYR A 46 20.78 -6.68 -5.59
C TYR A 46 20.46 -6.40 -7.07
N GLY A 47 19.90 -5.23 -7.38
CA GLY A 47 19.64 -4.86 -8.77
C GLY A 47 20.92 -4.64 -9.59
N GLN A 48 21.99 -4.10 -8.99
CA GLN A 48 23.29 -4.01 -9.63
C GLN A 48 23.88 -5.40 -9.92
N GLN A 49 23.77 -6.33 -8.97
CA GLN A 49 24.22 -7.72 -9.13
C GLN A 49 23.51 -8.43 -10.29
N LEU A 50 22.23 -8.14 -10.51
CA LEU A 50 21.43 -8.72 -11.59
C LEU A 50 21.49 -7.92 -12.90
N GLY A 51 22.27 -6.84 -12.94
CA GLY A 51 22.44 -6.01 -14.14
C GLY A 51 21.17 -5.22 -14.51
N ALA A 52 20.38 -4.76 -13.52
CA ALA A 52 19.12 -4.06 -13.75
C ALA A 52 19.24 -2.86 -14.73
N GLY A 53 20.34 -2.11 -14.65
CA GLY A 53 20.61 -0.97 -15.53
C GLY A 53 21.08 -1.32 -16.96
N GLN A 54 21.21 -2.61 -17.29
CA GLN A 54 21.62 -3.11 -18.62
C GLN A 54 20.48 -3.82 -19.36
N ILE A 55 19.30 -3.88 -18.76
CA ILE A 55 18.13 -4.53 -19.35
C ILE A 55 17.50 -3.59 -20.36
N GLU A 56 17.42 -4.03 -21.62
CA GLU A 56 16.78 -3.28 -22.71
C GLU A 56 15.51 -3.98 -23.22
N THR A 57 15.38 -5.28 -22.97
CA THR A 57 14.27 -6.09 -23.45
C THR A 57 13.60 -6.90 -22.33
N LEU A 58 12.35 -7.30 -22.56
CA LEU A 58 11.64 -8.20 -21.66
C LEU A 58 12.35 -9.55 -21.48
N ASP A 59 13.06 -10.02 -22.49
CA ASP A 59 13.83 -11.26 -22.41
C ASP A 59 15.13 -11.10 -21.62
N ASP A 60 15.76 -9.92 -21.64
CA ASP A 60 16.85 -9.59 -20.70
C ASP A 60 16.33 -9.62 -19.27
N TYR A 61 15.19 -8.96 -19.01
CA TYR A 61 14.55 -8.95 -17.70
C TYR A 61 14.29 -10.35 -17.17
N ARG A 62 13.66 -11.22 -17.96
CA ARG A 62 13.35 -12.61 -17.58
C ARG A 62 14.60 -13.45 -17.30
N ARG A 63 15.73 -13.17 -17.96
CA ARG A 63 17.01 -13.84 -17.69
C ARG A 63 17.67 -13.35 -16.41
N SER A 64 17.65 -12.03 -16.18
CA SER A 64 18.28 -11.39 -15.01
C SER A 64 17.48 -11.61 -13.73
N PHE A 65 16.15 -11.59 -13.79
CA PHE A 65 15.25 -11.69 -12.64
C PHE A 65 14.39 -12.96 -12.74
N PRO A 66 14.90 -14.11 -12.27
CA PRO A 66 14.12 -15.35 -12.26
C PRO A 66 12.96 -15.27 -11.27
N ILE A 67 11.95 -16.11 -11.50
CA ILE A 67 10.84 -16.29 -10.55
C ILE A 67 11.40 -16.75 -9.21
N ALA A 68 11.05 -16.04 -8.15
CA ALA A 68 11.52 -16.29 -6.79
C ALA A 68 10.36 -16.32 -5.79
N THR A 69 10.59 -17.01 -4.69
CA THR A 69 9.68 -17.14 -3.55
C THR A 69 10.15 -16.25 -2.40
N TYR A 70 9.33 -16.12 -1.35
CA TYR A 70 9.75 -15.36 -0.17
C TYR A 70 10.97 -16.00 0.49
N GLU A 71 11.03 -17.33 0.45
CA GLU A 71 12.07 -18.14 1.05
C GLU A 71 13.43 -17.87 0.37
N ASP A 72 13.44 -17.57 -0.93
CA ASP A 72 14.63 -17.14 -1.67
C ASP A 72 15.10 -15.72 -1.26
N TYR A 73 14.16 -14.83 -0.94
CA TYR A 73 14.46 -13.46 -0.50
C TYR A 73 14.72 -13.33 1.00
N LYS A 74 14.28 -14.30 1.81
CA LYS A 74 14.35 -14.21 3.28
C LYS A 74 15.75 -13.82 3.79
N PRO A 75 16.87 -14.40 3.30
CA PRO A 75 18.20 -14.00 3.78
C PRO A 75 18.55 -12.53 3.48
N LEU A 76 18.07 -12.01 2.35
CA LEU A 76 18.26 -10.60 1.97
C LEU A 76 17.36 -9.68 2.81
N ILE A 77 16.11 -10.08 3.04
CA ILE A 77 15.17 -9.38 3.92
C ILE A 77 15.72 -9.31 5.35
N ASP A 78 16.26 -10.41 5.89
CA ASP A 78 16.85 -10.46 7.22
C ASP A 78 18.02 -9.46 7.35
N ARG A 79 18.84 -9.30 6.29
CA ARG A 79 19.93 -8.31 6.23
C ARG A 79 19.42 -6.87 6.13
N VAL A 80 18.40 -6.62 5.33
CA VAL A 80 17.71 -5.31 5.27
C VAL A 80 17.14 -4.96 6.64
N MET A 81 16.51 -5.92 7.33
CA MET A 81 16.05 -5.76 8.71
C MET A 81 17.22 -5.56 9.67
N ALA A 82 18.41 -6.11 9.42
CA ALA A 82 19.61 -5.80 10.22
C ALA A 82 20.20 -4.40 9.94
N GLY A 83 19.61 -3.61 9.04
CA GLY A 83 20.00 -2.24 8.72
C GLY A 83 20.68 -2.07 7.36
N GLU A 84 20.87 -3.14 6.58
CA GLU A 84 21.48 -3.08 5.25
C GLU A 84 20.43 -2.76 4.18
N VAL A 85 19.85 -1.55 4.26
CA VAL A 85 18.67 -1.15 3.48
C VAL A 85 18.92 -1.15 1.98
N ASP A 86 20.07 -0.63 1.55
CA ASP A 86 20.47 -0.48 0.15
C ASP A 86 20.70 -1.83 -0.57
N LEU A 87 20.69 -2.94 0.18
CA LEU A 87 20.76 -4.29 -0.38
C LEU A 87 19.58 -4.59 -1.32
N LEU A 88 18.35 -4.27 -0.91
CA LEU A 88 17.12 -4.54 -1.68
C LEU A 88 16.24 -3.32 -1.93
N LEU A 89 16.41 -2.23 -1.17
CA LEU A 89 15.52 -1.08 -1.21
C LEU A 89 16.29 0.15 -1.68
N SER A 90 15.72 0.91 -2.61
CA SER A 90 16.32 2.18 -3.06
C SER A 90 16.05 3.34 -2.11
N GLU A 91 15.30 3.10 -1.03
CA GLU A 91 14.94 4.09 -0.01
C GLU A 91 14.62 3.40 1.32
N GLU A 92 14.66 4.16 2.41
CA GLU A 92 14.34 3.68 3.76
C GLU A 92 12.89 3.23 3.89
N PRO A 93 12.61 2.05 4.47
CA PRO A 93 11.25 1.65 4.78
C PRO A 93 10.68 2.52 5.93
N VAL A 94 9.40 2.87 5.82
CA VAL A 94 8.67 3.57 6.90
C VAL A 94 8.03 2.60 7.89
N GLY A 95 7.93 1.32 7.52
CA GLY A 95 7.35 0.28 8.34
C GLY A 95 7.43 -1.08 7.66
N TRP A 96 7.00 -2.11 8.39
CA TRP A 96 7.00 -3.48 7.92
C TRP A 96 5.59 -4.07 8.03
N ALA A 97 5.05 -4.51 6.90
CA ALA A 97 3.81 -5.27 6.89
C ALA A 97 4.11 -6.73 7.25
N ILE A 98 3.35 -7.29 8.18
CA ILE A 98 3.32 -8.72 8.40
C ILE A 98 2.24 -9.36 7.55
N THR A 99 2.67 -10.29 6.70
CA THR A 99 1.77 -11.22 6.05
C THR A 99 2.00 -12.61 6.65
N ARG A 100 0.98 -13.18 7.27
CA ARG A 100 0.99 -14.60 7.61
C ARG A 100 0.32 -15.31 6.44
N GLY A 101 1.11 -16.01 5.63
CA GLY A 101 0.57 -16.90 4.60
C GLY A 101 -0.45 -17.85 5.23
N THR A 102 -1.44 -18.28 4.46
CA THR A 102 -2.59 -19.10 4.92
C THR A 102 -2.23 -20.49 5.48
N THR A 103 -0.95 -20.83 5.57
CA THR A 103 -0.43 -22.10 6.08
C THR A 103 0.72 -21.89 7.04
N LYS A 104 0.47 -22.10 8.34
CA LYS A 104 1.38 -22.51 9.44
C LYS A 104 2.91 -22.22 9.30
N GLY A 105 3.28 -21.05 8.82
CA GLY A 105 4.68 -20.63 8.64
C GLY A 105 5.01 -19.38 9.46
N GLU A 106 6.30 -19.09 9.58
CA GLU A 106 6.78 -17.82 10.13
C GLU A 106 6.15 -16.64 9.39
N SER A 107 5.92 -15.54 10.12
CA SER A 107 5.44 -14.28 9.56
C SER A 107 6.40 -13.81 8.46
N LYS A 108 5.85 -13.48 7.29
CA LYS A 108 6.60 -12.84 6.21
C LYS A 108 6.61 -11.33 6.47
N PHE A 109 7.80 -10.76 6.54
CA PHE A 109 8.00 -9.33 6.71
C PHE A 109 8.21 -8.70 5.34
N ILE A 110 7.32 -7.79 4.97
CA ILE A 110 7.35 -7.08 3.69
C ILE A 110 7.67 -5.62 3.99
N PRO A 111 8.77 -5.06 3.45
CA PRO A 111 9.09 -3.66 3.66
C PRO A 111 8.07 -2.77 2.95
N MET A 112 7.71 -1.66 3.57
CA MET A 112 6.89 -0.63 2.95
C MET A 112 7.70 0.66 2.90
N THR A 113 7.89 1.17 1.70
CA THR A 113 8.58 2.45 1.48
C THR A 113 7.57 3.58 1.26
N PRO A 114 7.99 4.85 1.37
CA PRO A 114 7.16 5.99 0.96
C PRO A 114 6.61 5.83 -0.47
N THR A 115 7.42 5.33 -1.40
CA THR A 115 6.98 5.08 -2.79
C THR A 115 5.90 4.00 -2.86
N ASP A 116 6.03 2.89 -2.13
CA ASP A 116 4.99 1.84 -2.06
C ASP A 116 3.67 2.40 -1.52
N LEU A 117 3.71 3.13 -0.40
CA LEU A 117 2.50 3.71 0.20
C LEU A 117 1.82 4.72 -0.73
N PHE A 118 2.59 5.57 -1.41
CA PHE A 118 2.05 6.51 -2.39
C PHE A 118 1.41 5.79 -3.58
N GLN A 119 2.02 4.71 -4.07
CA GLN A 119 1.43 3.89 -5.13
C GLN A 119 0.11 3.25 -4.67
N ARG A 120 -0.04 2.84 -3.42
CA ARG A 120 -1.28 2.25 -2.91
C ARG A 120 -2.42 3.24 -2.78
N VAL A 121 -2.15 4.52 -2.57
CA VAL A 121 -3.18 5.58 -2.66
C VAL A 121 -3.86 5.56 -4.03
N SER A 122 -3.14 5.17 -5.09
CA SER A 122 -3.71 5.06 -6.43
C SER A 122 -4.82 4.00 -6.55
N ALA A 123 -4.95 3.06 -5.60
CA ALA A 123 -6.09 2.13 -5.56
C ALA A 123 -7.43 2.86 -5.40
N GLY A 124 -7.43 4.03 -4.73
CA GLY A 124 -8.61 4.88 -4.61
C GLY A 124 -9.11 5.44 -5.94
N ARG A 125 -8.31 5.40 -7.01
CA ARG A 125 -8.68 5.89 -8.34
C ARG A 125 -9.97 5.23 -8.83
N ALA A 126 -10.22 3.96 -8.51
CA ALA A 126 -11.44 3.24 -8.87
C ALA A 126 -12.72 3.96 -8.48
N MET A 127 -12.81 4.30 -7.20
CA MET A 127 -13.93 5.07 -6.68
C MET A 127 -13.94 6.49 -7.26
N MET A 128 -12.79 7.15 -7.38
CA MET A 128 -12.71 8.51 -7.95
C MET A 128 -13.21 8.56 -9.40
N ASN A 129 -12.91 7.54 -10.20
CA ASN A 129 -13.40 7.42 -11.58
C ASN A 129 -14.91 7.17 -11.61
N TYR A 130 -15.43 6.32 -10.74
CA TYR A 130 -16.87 6.10 -10.64
C TYR A 130 -17.60 7.42 -10.30
N VAL A 131 -17.12 8.17 -9.30
CA VAL A 131 -17.72 9.46 -8.95
C VAL A 131 -17.60 10.45 -10.11
N ALA A 132 -16.44 10.53 -10.76
CA ALA A 132 -16.22 11.41 -11.90
C ALA A 132 -17.15 11.13 -13.08
N THR A 133 -17.38 9.85 -13.38
CA THR A 133 -18.19 9.41 -14.52
C THR A 133 -19.70 9.48 -14.25
N THR A 134 -20.12 9.28 -13.01
CA THR A 134 -21.54 9.26 -12.63
C THR A 134 -22.06 10.59 -12.08
N GLY A 135 -21.18 11.48 -11.64
CA GLY A 135 -21.56 12.73 -10.96
C GLY A 135 -22.08 12.54 -9.54
N GLN A 136 -21.94 11.34 -8.93
CA GLN A 136 -22.38 11.01 -7.57
C GLN A 136 -21.39 11.54 -6.52
N TYR A 137 -21.23 12.86 -6.45
CA TYR A 137 -20.32 13.52 -5.50
C TYR A 137 -20.79 13.43 -4.03
N ASP A 138 -22.06 13.10 -3.80
CA ASP A 138 -22.65 12.84 -2.49
C ASP A 138 -22.00 11.64 -1.79
N LEU A 139 -21.34 10.73 -2.53
CA LEU A 139 -20.57 9.64 -1.93
C LEU A 139 -19.43 10.13 -1.01
N PHE A 140 -18.90 11.33 -1.23
CA PHE A 140 -17.88 11.93 -0.35
C PHE A 140 -18.45 12.57 0.92
N GLN A 141 -19.78 12.72 1.02
CA GLN A 141 -20.44 13.32 2.18
C GLN A 141 -20.74 12.30 3.29
N GLY A 142 -20.76 11.01 2.94
CA GLY A 142 -20.94 9.92 3.89
C GLY A 142 -19.63 9.39 4.47
N VAL A 143 -19.74 8.29 5.22
CA VAL A 143 -18.59 7.59 5.81
C VAL A 143 -18.18 6.38 4.98
N ASN A 144 -16.88 6.10 5.03
CA ASN A 144 -16.34 4.78 4.72
C ASN A 144 -16.48 3.88 5.95
N LEU A 145 -17.38 2.91 5.89
CA LEU A 145 -17.39 1.81 6.86
C LEU A 145 -16.06 1.08 6.75
N ASN A 146 -15.28 1.12 7.83
CA ASN A 146 -13.90 0.68 7.88
C ASN A 146 -13.77 -0.60 8.71
N LEU A 147 -13.68 -1.75 8.06
CA LEU A 147 -13.45 -3.02 8.73
C LEU A 147 -12.06 -3.55 8.36
N ASN A 148 -11.05 -3.04 9.03
CA ASN A 148 -9.66 -3.40 8.81
C ASN A 148 -9.03 -4.11 10.01
N PHE A 149 -7.92 -4.79 9.75
CA PHE A 149 -7.02 -5.21 10.82
C PHE A 149 -6.21 -4.02 11.36
N PRO A 150 -5.62 -4.12 12.56
CA PRO A 150 -4.76 -3.08 13.11
C PRO A 150 -3.53 -2.76 12.26
N SER A 151 -3.19 -1.49 12.20
CA SER A 151 -1.99 -0.95 11.59
C SER A 151 -0.74 -1.20 12.44
N VAL A 152 -0.92 -1.39 13.75
CA VAL A 152 0.14 -1.71 14.71
C VAL A 152 -0.25 -2.94 15.52
N VAL A 153 0.63 -3.92 15.57
CA VAL A 153 0.49 -5.16 16.37
C VAL A 153 1.65 -5.28 17.36
N GLY A 154 2.79 -4.67 17.07
CA GLY A 154 3.95 -4.60 17.93
C GLY A 154 5.09 -3.86 17.27
N THR A 155 6.29 -4.02 17.82
CA THR A 155 7.52 -3.44 17.29
C THR A 155 8.51 -4.52 16.87
N VAL A 156 9.36 -4.21 15.91
CA VAL A 156 10.46 -5.05 15.45
C VAL A 156 11.75 -4.21 15.38
N GLN A 157 12.87 -4.83 15.77
CA GLN A 157 14.17 -4.20 15.65
C GLN A 157 14.60 -4.17 14.18
N VAL A 158 14.95 -2.99 13.68
CA VAL A 158 15.51 -2.77 12.34
C VAL A 158 16.82 -2.00 12.47
N GLY A 159 17.95 -2.72 12.36
CA GLY A 159 19.25 -2.20 12.77
C GLY A 159 19.20 -1.70 14.22
N ASP A 160 19.54 -0.41 14.41
CA ASP A 160 19.50 0.25 15.73
C ASP A 160 18.15 0.87 16.09
N ARG A 161 17.12 0.73 15.22
CA ARG A 161 15.81 1.36 15.38
C ARG A 161 14.76 0.36 15.81
N GLU A 162 13.81 0.80 16.62
CA GLU A 162 12.57 0.07 16.86
C GLU A 162 11.49 0.62 15.92
N VAL A 163 10.88 -0.25 15.12
CA VAL A 163 9.89 0.13 14.09
C VAL A 163 8.58 -0.62 14.32
N GLU A 164 7.45 0.07 14.18
CA GLU A 164 6.13 -0.56 14.25
C GLU A 164 5.91 -1.56 13.10
N TYR A 165 5.27 -2.68 13.41
CA TYR A 165 4.74 -3.59 12.40
C TYR A 165 3.25 -3.85 12.65
N GLY A 166 2.54 -4.17 11.58
CA GLY A 166 1.13 -4.55 11.67
C GLY A 166 0.62 -5.20 10.40
N TYR A 167 -0.70 -5.23 10.24
CA TYR A 167 -1.32 -5.80 9.05
C TYR A 167 -1.33 -4.77 7.93
N SER A 168 -1.01 -5.21 6.71
CA SER A 168 -0.93 -4.35 5.54
C SER A 168 -2.19 -3.51 5.33
N SER A 169 -3.38 -4.10 5.47
CA SER A 169 -4.66 -3.39 5.28
C SER A 169 -4.86 -2.25 6.28
N GLY A 170 -4.49 -2.44 7.54
CA GLY A 170 -4.56 -1.40 8.58
C GLY A 170 -3.56 -0.27 8.33
N ILE A 171 -2.34 -0.60 7.92
CA ILE A 171 -1.31 0.41 7.61
C ILE A 171 -1.77 1.25 6.41
N TYR A 172 -2.32 0.62 5.36
CA TYR A 172 -2.85 1.36 4.23
C TYR A 172 -4.04 2.23 4.61
N ALA A 173 -4.98 1.73 5.42
CA ALA A 173 -6.11 2.54 5.89
C ALA A 173 -5.62 3.77 6.69
N LYS A 174 -4.62 3.59 7.55
CA LYS A 174 -3.98 4.70 8.28
C LYS A 174 -3.36 5.72 7.34
N PHE A 175 -2.60 5.28 6.34
CA PHE A 175 -1.94 6.19 5.40
C PHE A 175 -2.91 6.87 4.42
N VAL A 176 -3.87 6.14 3.85
CA VAL A 176 -4.84 6.69 2.89
C VAL A 176 -5.76 7.72 3.56
N SER A 177 -6.10 7.53 4.84
CA SER A 177 -6.94 8.49 5.56
C SER A 177 -6.26 9.85 5.82
N THR A 178 -4.93 9.93 5.81
CA THR A 178 -4.21 11.22 5.88
C THR A 178 -4.08 11.91 4.53
N MET A 179 -4.22 11.15 3.44
CA MET A 179 -4.05 11.61 2.06
C MET A 179 -5.37 11.92 1.34
N THR A 180 -6.51 11.60 1.95
CA THR A 180 -7.83 11.75 1.34
C THR A 180 -8.81 12.40 2.31
N PRO A 181 -9.82 13.16 1.83
CA PRO A 181 -10.84 13.74 2.68
C PRO A 181 -11.89 12.73 3.17
N ILE A 182 -11.72 11.43 2.88
CA ILE A 182 -12.69 10.38 3.18
C ILE A 182 -12.63 10.06 4.67
N ARG A 183 -13.74 10.29 5.37
CA ARG A 183 -13.86 9.89 6.78
C ARG A 183 -14.16 8.39 6.88
N SER A 184 -13.28 7.67 7.56
CA SER A 184 -13.50 6.26 7.92
C SER A 184 -14.11 6.13 9.31
N ALA A 185 -15.08 5.22 9.46
CA ALA A 185 -15.73 4.88 10.71
C ALA A 185 -15.74 3.34 10.89
N PRO A 186 -15.12 2.79 11.93
CA PRO A 186 -14.29 3.43 12.96
C PRO A 186 -13.00 4.02 12.35
N SER A 187 -12.36 4.95 13.06
CA SER A 187 -11.02 5.40 12.68
C SER A 187 -10.02 4.24 12.80
N GLN A 188 -8.89 4.32 12.08
CA GLN A 188 -7.88 3.28 12.18
C GLN A 188 -7.25 3.23 13.59
N GLU A 189 -7.19 4.35 14.31
CA GLU A 189 -6.73 4.40 15.71
C GLU A 189 -7.68 3.64 16.65
N GLU A 190 -9.00 3.72 16.41
CA GLU A 190 -10.00 2.96 17.17
C GLU A 190 -9.89 1.45 16.89
N ILE A 191 -9.59 1.07 15.64
CA ILE A 191 -9.29 -0.32 15.28
C ILE A 191 -8.00 -0.80 15.94
N ASP A 192 -6.96 0.04 15.98
CA ASP A 192 -5.68 -0.29 16.60
C ASP A 192 -5.83 -0.52 18.11
N ALA A 193 -6.71 0.25 18.77
CA ALA A 193 -7.02 0.11 20.19
C ALA A 193 -7.67 -1.24 20.57
N LEU A 194 -8.28 -1.96 19.61
CA LEU A 194 -8.80 -3.32 19.82
C LEU A 194 -7.71 -4.40 19.83
N GLY A 195 -6.47 -4.05 19.48
CA GLY A 195 -5.33 -4.97 19.47
C GLY A 195 -5.31 -5.94 18.28
N GLY A 196 -4.17 -6.63 18.10
CA GLY A 196 -3.85 -7.44 16.91
C GLY A 196 -4.46 -8.85 16.83
N GLY A 197 -5.34 -9.21 17.77
CA GLY A 197 -5.92 -10.55 17.90
C GLY A 197 -6.80 -10.95 16.72
N LYS A 198 -6.88 -12.25 16.42
CA LYS A 198 -7.67 -12.80 15.30
C LYS A 198 -8.65 -13.89 15.71
N THR A 199 -8.88 -14.05 17.01
CA THR A 199 -9.88 -15.00 17.51
C THR A 199 -11.27 -14.55 17.05
N GLN A 200 -12.25 -15.46 17.13
CA GLN A 200 -13.64 -15.08 16.86
C GLN A 200 -14.06 -13.88 17.72
N SER A 201 -13.69 -13.87 19.01
CA SER A 201 -13.99 -12.75 19.91
C SER A 201 -13.34 -11.43 19.48
N ASP A 202 -12.12 -11.46 18.94
CA ASP A 202 -11.46 -10.25 18.42
C ASP A 202 -12.15 -9.74 17.15
N TRP A 203 -12.68 -10.66 16.34
CA TRP A 203 -13.47 -10.33 15.15
C TRP A 203 -14.82 -9.75 15.53
N ASP A 204 -15.53 -10.36 16.47
CA ASP A 204 -16.82 -9.89 16.97
C ASP A 204 -16.68 -8.48 17.56
N ALA A 205 -15.61 -8.23 18.34
CA ALA A 205 -15.33 -6.90 18.88
C ALA A 205 -15.11 -5.82 17.79
N ARG A 206 -14.41 -6.17 16.70
CA ARG A 206 -14.24 -5.25 15.55
C ARG A 206 -15.53 -4.99 14.82
N PHE A 207 -16.33 -6.03 14.60
CA PHE A 207 -17.62 -5.91 13.95
C PHE A 207 -18.57 -5.04 14.79
N GLU A 208 -18.64 -5.29 16.10
CA GLU A 208 -19.46 -4.50 17.02
C GLU A 208 -19.01 -3.03 17.03
N LEU A 209 -17.70 -2.76 17.08
CA LEU A 209 -17.20 -1.40 16.98
C LEU A 209 -17.61 -0.73 15.65
N ALA A 210 -17.46 -1.43 14.52
CA ALA A 210 -17.85 -0.89 13.22
C ALA A 210 -19.36 -0.63 13.12
N TYR A 211 -20.18 -1.55 13.65
CA TYR A 211 -21.62 -1.38 13.74
C TYR A 211 -21.99 -0.16 14.59
N GLU A 212 -21.48 -0.07 15.82
CA GLU A 212 -21.78 1.03 16.74
C GLU A 212 -21.35 2.39 16.17
N LYS A 213 -20.24 2.43 15.42
CA LYS A 213 -19.75 3.65 14.77
C LYS A 213 -20.52 4.04 13.52
N CYS A 214 -21.18 3.09 12.85
CA CYS A 214 -21.82 3.34 11.55
C CYS A 214 -23.36 3.30 11.59
N LYS A 215 -24.00 2.75 12.62
CA LYS A 215 -25.46 2.50 12.65
C LYS A 215 -26.32 3.74 12.46
N ASP A 216 -25.82 4.90 12.89
CA ASP A 216 -26.50 6.20 12.80
C ASP A 216 -25.84 7.14 11.77
N GLU A 217 -24.90 6.63 10.96
CA GLU A 217 -24.15 7.39 9.96
C GLU A 217 -24.66 7.10 8.54
N ASN A 218 -24.50 8.06 7.63
CA ASN A 218 -24.74 7.83 6.20
C ASN A 218 -23.54 7.08 5.61
N VAL A 219 -23.62 5.75 5.55
CA VAL A 219 -22.56 4.91 4.95
C VAL A 219 -22.67 4.94 3.43
N THR A 220 -21.68 5.54 2.77
CA THR A 220 -21.60 5.67 1.30
C THR A 220 -20.49 4.84 0.68
N LEU A 221 -19.54 4.39 1.51
CA LEU A 221 -18.37 3.63 1.12
C LEU A 221 -18.18 2.46 2.10
N VAL A 222 -17.66 1.35 1.60
CA VAL A 222 -17.26 0.21 2.42
C VAL A 222 -15.84 -0.18 2.02
N GLY A 223 -14.94 -0.17 2.99
CA GLY A 223 -13.53 -0.51 2.83
C GLY A 223 -13.09 -1.43 3.96
N GLY A 224 -12.28 -2.43 3.63
CA GLY A 224 -11.91 -3.45 4.60
C GLY A 224 -11.61 -4.79 3.96
N VAL A 225 -11.43 -5.81 4.81
CA VAL A 225 -11.15 -7.21 4.45
C VAL A 225 -12.35 -8.10 4.73
#